data_AF-A0A7V3BTN8-F1
#
_entry.id   AF-A0A7V3BTN8-F1
#
_cell.length_a   1.000
_cell.length_b   1.000
_cell.length_c   1.000
_cell.angle_alpha   90.00
_cell.angle_beta   90.00
_cell.angle_gamma   90.00
#
_symmetry.space_group_name_H-M   'P 1'
#
loop_
_entity.id
_entity.type
_entity.pdbx_description
1 polymer ?
#
loop_
_entity_poly.entity_id
_entity_poly.type
_entity_poly.pdbx_seq_one_letter_code
_entity_poly.pdbx_strand_id
1 'polypeptide(L)'
;MPQDRFARLLERTASNGQSGRSGSEQRRRAIARLASTVTRRLARESGVRLAVRARSEPEGIVVAFPWRRRGAAEALAREVASVLDGLGDARRAPDRLIGEAARRVRAAPPGPEPTVPDPTIRVISVTGTNGKTTVVRLLAHLVRAAGRRVAYSTTDGVYRGEDELVEAGDYSGFGGAAIALAQEPDVAVLETARGGILLRGIGV
;
A
#
# COMPACT_ATOMS: atom_id res chain seq x y z
N MET A 1 23.57 -2.02 16.35
CA MET A 1 23.66 -0.89 17.31
C MET A 1 23.50 -1.42 18.74
N PRO A 2 24.36 -1.04 19.70
CA PRO A 2 24.21 -1.39 21.13
C PRO A 2 22.92 -0.86 21.75
N GLN A 3 22.46 -1.48 22.85
CA GLN A 3 21.16 -1.18 23.46
C GLN A 3 21.02 0.26 23.96
N ASP A 4 22.02 0.81 24.64
CA ASP A 4 21.96 2.17 25.19
C ASP A 4 21.97 3.24 24.10
N ARG A 5 22.72 3.00 23.03
CA ARG A 5 22.72 3.88 21.85
C ARG A 5 21.36 3.88 21.16
N PHE A 6 20.68 2.74 21.12
CA PHE A 6 19.33 2.65 20.55
C PHE A 6 18.27 3.26 21.48
N ALA A 7 18.40 3.12 22.80
CA ALA A 7 17.51 3.78 23.76
C ALA A 7 17.57 5.31 23.62
N ARG A 8 18.78 5.89 23.59
CA ARG A 8 18.97 7.33 23.30
C ARG A 8 18.39 7.76 21.97
N LEU A 9 18.45 6.90 20.95
CA LEU A 9 17.83 7.19 19.65
C LEU A 9 16.30 7.25 19.74
N LEU A 10 15.68 6.32 20.48
CA LEU A 10 14.23 6.33 20.70
C LEU A 10 13.78 7.62 21.40
N GLU A 11 14.52 8.07 22.42
CA GLU A 11 14.26 9.33 23.12
C GLU A 11 14.37 10.55 22.19
N ARG A 12 15.48 10.67 21.45
CA ARG A 12 15.72 11.78 20.50
C ARG A 12 14.70 11.86 19.37
N THR A 13 13.99 10.77 19.10
CA THR A 13 12.95 10.69 18.06
C THR A 13 11.54 10.72 18.62
N ALA A 14 11.38 10.88 19.94
CA ALA A 14 10.11 10.77 20.66
C ALA A 14 9.35 9.47 20.34
N SER A 15 10.08 8.37 20.16
CA SER A 15 9.52 7.04 19.88
C SER A 15 9.27 6.28 21.18
N ASN A 16 8.01 5.98 21.48
CA ASN A 16 7.63 5.28 22.72
C ASN A 16 8.03 3.78 22.70
N GLY A 17 8.43 3.27 23.86
CA GLY A 17 8.55 1.84 24.16
C GLY A 17 9.96 1.39 24.53
N GLN A 18 10.06 0.15 25.01
CA GLN A 18 11.34 -0.43 25.42
C GLN A 18 12.22 -0.74 24.19
N SER A 19 13.52 -0.49 24.34
CA SER A 19 14.53 -0.71 23.30
C SER A 19 14.67 -2.20 22.96
N GLY A 20 14.71 -3.07 23.97
CA GLY A 20 15.02 -4.50 23.86
C GLY A 20 16.52 -4.78 23.64
N ARG A 21 16.94 -6.05 23.64
CA ARG A 21 18.32 -6.46 23.29
C ARG A 21 18.50 -6.54 21.77
N SER A 22 19.72 -6.38 21.27
CA SER A 22 20.00 -6.56 19.83
C SER A 22 19.56 -7.95 19.37
N GLY A 23 18.95 -8.05 18.18
CA GLY A 23 18.44 -9.32 17.63
C GLY A 23 17.12 -9.82 18.23
N SER A 24 16.62 -9.23 19.33
CA SER A 24 15.37 -9.67 19.95
C SER A 24 14.10 -9.25 19.18
N GLU A 25 13.03 -10.02 19.34
CA GLU A 25 11.68 -9.65 18.88
C GLU A 25 11.21 -8.30 19.44
N GLN A 26 11.64 -7.95 20.64
CA GLN A 26 11.36 -6.65 21.23
C GLN A 26 12.07 -5.51 20.50
N ARG A 27 13.35 -5.69 20.13
CA ARG A 27 14.10 -4.74 19.31
C ARG A 27 13.46 -4.58 17.94
N ARG A 28 13.09 -5.68 17.28
CA ARG A 28 12.38 -5.66 15.99
C ARG A 28 11.10 -4.83 16.05
N ARG A 29 10.27 -5.04 17.07
CA ARG A 29 9.07 -4.23 17.33
C ARG A 29 9.38 -2.76 17.62
N ALA A 30 10.45 -2.47 18.35
CA ALA A 30 10.88 -1.11 18.63
C ALA A 30 11.34 -0.37 17.36
N ILE A 31 12.08 -1.04 16.47
CA ILE A 31 12.49 -0.45 15.18
C ILE A 31 11.26 -0.22 14.29
N ALA A 32 10.28 -1.14 14.25
CA ALA A 32 9.04 -0.91 13.49
C ALA A 32 8.26 0.32 13.99
N ARG A 33 8.19 0.53 15.32
CA ARG A 33 7.60 1.75 15.91
C ARG A 33 8.38 3.00 15.56
N LEU A 34 9.72 2.94 15.61
CA LEU A 34 10.58 4.04 15.20
C LEU A 34 10.34 4.41 13.73
N ALA A 35 10.32 3.42 12.82
CA ALA A 35 10.05 3.62 11.41
C ALA A 35 8.67 4.26 11.17
N SER A 36 7.63 3.82 11.90
CA SER A 36 6.31 4.46 11.85
C SER A 36 6.34 5.92 12.32
N THR A 37 7.10 6.21 13.37
CA THR A 37 7.20 7.55 13.97
C THR A 37 7.93 8.51 13.03
N VAL A 38 9.08 8.09 12.49
CA VAL A 38 9.84 8.83 11.49
C VAL A 38 8.98 9.09 10.24
N THR A 39 8.30 8.07 9.73
CA THR A 39 7.43 8.22 8.54
C THR A 39 6.31 9.22 8.78
N ARG A 40 5.60 9.15 9.92
CA ARG A 40 4.55 10.13 10.26
C ARG A 40 5.10 11.55 10.40
N ARG A 41 6.25 11.70 11.03
CA ARG A 41 6.86 13.01 11.25
C ARG A 41 7.34 13.62 9.94
N LEU A 42 8.03 12.84 9.10
CA LEU A 42 8.47 13.25 7.77
C LEU A 42 7.29 13.61 6.88
N ALA A 43 6.23 12.80 6.86
CA ALA A 43 5.00 13.12 6.12
C ALA A 43 4.41 14.45 6.58
N ARG A 44 4.25 14.65 7.90
CA ARG A 44 3.71 15.89 8.47
C ARG A 44 4.55 17.11 8.09
N GLU A 45 5.87 17.01 8.24
CA GLU A 45 6.79 18.08 7.84
C GLU A 45 6.77 18.32 6.33
N SER A 46 6.46 17.29 5.52
CA SER A 46 6.25 17.41 4.07
C SER A 46 4.89 18.00 3.68
N GLY A 47 4.01 18.30 4.65
CA GLY A 47 2.70 18.92 4.42
C GLY A 47 1.54 17.95 4.26
N VAL A 48 1.72 16.66 4.58
CA VAL A 48 0.68 15.63 4.46
C VAL A 48 0.46 14.90 5.78
N ARG A 49 -0.78 14.49 6.05
CA ARG A 49 -1.13 13.63 7.18
C ARG A 49 -1.49 12.24 6.66
N LEU A 50 -0.77 11.23 7.13
CA LEU A 50 -0.95 9.84 6.70
C LEU A 50 -1.25 8.93 7.87
N ALA A 51 -2.11 7.95 7.63
CA ALA A 51 -2.09 6.72 8.41
C ALA A 51 -0.81 5.95 8.09
N VAL A 52 -0.11 5.47 9.12
CA VAL A 52 1.13 4.67 8.93
C VAL A 52 1.05 3.44 9.80
N ARG A 53 1.28 2.28 9.19
CA ARG A 53 1.41 0.99 9.87
C ARG A 53 2.79 0.43 9.58
N ALA A 54 3.47 -0.08 10.60
CA ALA A 54 4.69 -0.83 10.40
C ALA A 54 4.67 -2.15 11.16
N ARG A 55 5.34 -3.14 10.58
CA ARG A 55 5.45 -4.49 11.10
C ARG A 55 6.88 -4.98 10.87
N SER A 56 7.37 -5.82 11.78
CA SER A 56 8.57 -6.62 11.51
C SER A 56 8.20 -7.91 10.78
N GLU A 57 9.03 -8.27 9.82
CA GLU A 57 9.03 -9.53 9.09
C GLU A 57 10.41 -10.20 9.23
N PRO A 58 10.58 -11.48 8.88
CA PRO A 58 11.87 -12.17 9.02
C PRO A 58 13.03 -11.46 8.30
N GLU A 59 12.74 -10.90 7.13
CA GLU A 59 13.73 -10.26 6.25
C GLU A 59 13.88 -8.75 6.49
N GLY A 60 13.06 -8.14 7.34
CA GLY A 60 13.12 -6.70 7.56
C GLY A 60 11.90 -6.09 8.20
N ILE A 61 11.64 -4.82 7.88
CA ILE A 61 10.51 -4.05 8.41
C ILE A 61 9.72 -3.51 7.24
N VAL A 62 8.42 -3.77 7.26
CA VAL A 62 7.49 -3.24 6.28
C VAL A 62 6.81 -2.03 6.88
N VAL A 63 6.83 -0.90 6.17
CA VAL A 63 6.08 0.30 6.50
C VAL A 63 5.08 0.56 5.37
N ALA A 64 3.80 0.61 5.72
CA ALA A 64 2.70 0.86 4.80
C ALA A 64 1.99 2.16 5.16
N PHE A 65 1.71 2.98 4.15
CA PHE A 65 0.98 4.24 4.26
C PHE A 65 0.18 4.48 2.97
N PRO A 66 -1.03 5.08 3.04
CA PRO A 66 -1.82 5.37 1.86
C PRO A 66 -1.23 6.58 1.12
N TRP A 67 -1.30 6.56 -0.20
CA TRP A 67 -0.88 7.69 -1.01
C TRP A 67 -1.62 7.71 -2.35
N ARG A 68 -1.78 8.90 -2.94
CA ARG A 68 -2.48 9.07 -4.23
C ARG A 68 -1.53 9.02 -5.43
N ARG A 69 -0.43 9.76 -5.38
CA ARG A 69 0.49 9.93 -6.51
C ARG A 69 1.81 9.17 -6.31
N ARG A 70 2.08 8.18 -7.16
CA ARG A 70 3.19 7.23 -7.00
C ARG A 70 4.55 7.89 -6.81
N GLY A 71 4.87 8.92 -7.59
CA GLY A 71 6.17 9.61 -7.51
C GLY A 71 6.43 10.22 -6.13
N ALA A 72 5.42 10.86 -5.55
CA ALA A 72 5.51 11.40 -4.20
C ALA A 72 5.54 10.31 -3.11
N ALA A 73 4.85 9.18 -3.31
CA ALA A 73 4.95 8.02 -2.41
C ALA A 73 6.36 7.43 -2.39
N GLU A 74 6.97 7.25 -3.57
CA GLU A 74 8.32 6.75 -3.72
C GLU A 74 9.36 7.73 -3.17
N ALA A 75 9.17 9.03 -3.38
CA ALA A 75 10.02 10.06 -2.79
C ALA A 75 9.99 10.01 -1.26
N LEU A 76 8.78 9.94 -0.66
CA LEU A 76 8.65 9.76 0.79
C LEU A 76 9.32 8.47 1.26
N ALA A 77 9.11 7.34 0.58
CA ALA A 77 9.70 6.06 0.96
C ALA A 77 11.23 6.08 0.94
N ARG A 78 11.84 6.63 -0.13
CA ARG A 78 13.30 6.80 -0.24
C ARG A 78 13.85 7.66 0.90
N GLU A 79 13.15 8.75 1.21
CA GLU A 79 13.57 9.68 2.26
C GLU A 79 13.38 9.09 3.67
N VAL A 80 12.35 8.27 3.90
CA VAL A 80 12.21 7.50 5.14
C VAL A 80 13.42 6.58 5.34
N ALA A 81 13.83 5.83 4.31
CA ALA A 81 15.01 4.96 4.38
C ALA A 81 16.28 5.78 4.67
N SER A 82 16.49 6.88 3.93
CA SER A 82 17.65 7.77 4.14
C SER A 82 17.71 8.35 5.55
N VAL A 83 16.57 8.77 6.12
CA VAL A 83 16.51 9.26 7.50
C VAL A 83 16.84 8.13 8.47
N LEU A 84 16.26 6.94 8.31
CA LEU A 84 16.53 5.80 9.19
C LEU A 84 18.00 5.39 9.20
N ASP A 85 18.66 5.38 8.04
CA ASP A 85 20.10 5.14 7.93
C ASP A 85 20.91 6.25 8.62
N GLY A 86 20.51 7.51 8.41
CA GLY A 86 21.14 8.68 9.00
C GLY A 86 21.02 8.76 10.52
N LEU A 87 19.94 8.22 11.11
CA LEU A 87 19.73 8.15 12.56
C LEU A 87 20.78 7.27 13.27
N GLY A 88 21.49 6.43 12.52
CA GLY A 88 22.65 5.71 13.02
C GLY A 88 23.78 6.62 13.49
N ASP A 89 23.99 7.78 12.87
CA ASP A 89 25.06 8.72 13.22
C ASP A 89 24.63 9.65 14.37
N ALA A 90 25.28 9.53 15.52
CA ALA A 90 24.97 10.33 16.72
C ALA A 90 25.19 11.83 16.50
N ARG A 91 26.04 12.23 15.55
CA ARG A 91 26.34 13.64 15.23
C ARG A 91 25.20 14.34 14.51
N ARG A 92 24.31 13.59 13.88
CA ARG A 92 23.16 14.16 13.14
C ARG A 92 21.95 14.27 14.06
N ALA A 93 21.35 15.45 14.10
CA ALA A 93 20.11 15.70 14.83
C ALA A 93 18.92 15.13 14.02
N PRO A 94 18.02 14.32 14.62
CA PRO A 94 16.85 13.78 13.93
C PRO A 94 16.01 14.85 13.24
N ASP A 95 15.78 15.97 13.92
CA ASP A 95 14.98 17.09 13.42
C ASP A 95 15.57 17.69 12.14
N ARG A 96 16.89 17.82 12.09
CA ARG A 96 17.59 18.29 10.89
C ARG A 96 17.50 17.29 9.73
N LEU A 97 17.70 16.00 10.02
CA LEU A 97 17.56 14.93 9.03
C LEU A 97 16.16 14.92 8.41
N ILE A 98 15.13 15.00 9.26
CA ILE A 98 13.73 14.99 8.83
C ILE A 98 13.39 16.27 8.06
N GLY A 99 13.84 17.45 8.51
CA GLY A 99 13.59 18.70 7.81
C GLY A 99 14.26 18.79 6.43
N GLU A 100 15.48 18.26 6.30
CA GLU A 100 16.18 18.13 5.01
C GLU A 100 15.47 17.15 4.08
N ALA A 101 15.07 15.98 4.59
CA ALA A 101 14.29 14.99 3.87
C ALA A 101 12.94 15.55 3.42
N ALA A 102 12.22 16.27 4.28
CA ALA A 102 10.93 16.85 3.98
C ALA A 102 11.00 17.87 2.83
N ARG A 103 12.08 18.65 2.76
CA ARG A 103 12.35 19.55 1.61
C ARG A 103 12.50 18.76 0.32
N ARG A 104 13.23 17.63 0.33
CA ARG A 104 13.39 16.77 -0.85
C ARG A 104 12.08 16.10 -1.26
N VAL A 105 11.28 15.63 -0.31
CA VAL A 105 9.93 15.08 -0.60
C VAL A 105 9.04 16.14 -1.25
N ARG A 106 9.02 17.38 -0.75
CA ARG A 106 8.22 18.47 -1.35
C ARG A 106 8.69 18.88 -2.74
N ALA A 107 10.00 18.82 -2.99
CA ALA A 107 10.58 19.16 -4.29
C ALA A 107 10.45 18.04 -5.33
N ALA A 108 10.17 16.81 -4.91
CA ALA A 108 10.08 15.68 -5.80
C ALA A 108 8.84 15.80 -6.72
N PRO A 109 8.97 15.46 -8.02
CA PRO A 109 7.83 15.41 -8.92
C PRO A 109 6.83 14.36 -8.39
N PRO A 110 5.56 14.73 -8.20
CA PRO A 110 4.61 13.84 -7.56
C PRO A 110 4.25 12.60 -8.41
N GLY A 111 4.56 12.62 -9.70
CA GLY A 111 4.09 11.64 -10.67
C GLY A 111 2.67 11.91 -11.13
N PRO A 112 2.14 11.07 -12.04
CA PRO A 112 0.80 11.22 -12.58
C PRO A 112 -0.26 11.08 -11.49
N GLU A 113 -1.40 11.72 -11.70
CA GLU A 113 -2.58 11.47 -10.88
C GLU A 113 -3.11 10.06 -11.12
N PRO A 114 -3.60 9.38 -10.07
CA PRO A 114 -4.22 8.08 -10.25
C PRO A 114 -5.53 8.27 -11.04
N THR A 115 -5.64 7.62 -12.18
CA THR A 115 -6.92 7.46 -12.86
C THR A 115 -7.62 6.33 -12.14
N VAL A 116 -8.59 6.59 -11.26
CA VAL A 116 -9.42 5.53 -10.66
C VAL A 116 -10.80 5.62 -11.34
N PRO A 117 -11.31 4.53 -11.94
CA PRO A 117 -12.67 4.52 -12.46
C PRO A 117 -13.66 4.90 -11.35
N ASP A 118 -14.62 5.76 -11.66
CA ASP A 118 -15.78 6.05 -10.81
C ASP A 118 -17.02 5.39 -11.43
N PRO A 119 -17.28 4.11 -11.14
CA PRO A 119 -18.33 3.35 -11.81
C PRO A 119 -19.72 3.79 -11.34
N THR A 120 -20.60 4.11 -12.30
CA THR A 120 -22.03 4.39 -12.02
C THR A 120 -22.88 3.12 -11.87
N ILE A 121 -22.24 1.95 -12.00
CA ILE A 121 -22.86 0.63 -11.97
C ILE A 121 -22.55 -0.08 -10.64
N ARG A 122 -23.18 -1.23 -10.40
CA ARG A 122 -22.87 -2.05 -9.22
C ARG A 122 -21.53 -2.75 -9.40
N VAL A 123 -20.65 -2.61 -8.41
CA VAL A 123 -19.36 -3.31 -8.37
C VAL A 123 -19.26 -4.17 -7.13
N ILE A 124 -18.87 -5.43 -7.31
CA ILE A 124 -18.62 -6.39 -6.23
C ILE A 124 -17.13 -6.73 -6.26
N SER A 125 -16.39 -6.32 -5.22
CA SER A 125 -14.96 -6.65 -5.09
C SER A 125 -14.75 -7.83 -4.15
N VAL A 126 -14.03 -8.84 -4.61
CA VAL A 126 -13.74 -10.08 -3.86
C VAL A 126 -12.26 -10.13 -3.50
N THR A 127 -11.97 -10.16 -2.20
CA THR A 127 -10.60 -10.30 -1.69
C THR A 127 -10.51 -11.44 -0.68
N GLY A 128 -9.29 -11.89 -0.38
CA GLY A 128 -9.05 -13.02 0.51
C GLY A 128 -7.84 -13.86 0.12
N THR A 129 -7.44 -14.77 1.01
CA THR A 129 -6.31 -15.67 0.76
C THR A 129 -6.67 -16.72 -0.29
N ASN A 130 -7.80 -17.41 -0.12
CA ASN A 130 -8.22 -18.54 -0.94
C ASN A 130 -9.64 -18.33 -1.50
N GLY A 131 -9.97 -18.98 -2.61
CA GLY A 131 -11.33 -19.07 -3.14
C GLY A 131 -11.87 -17.83 -3.86
N LYS A 132 -11.06 -16.76 -4.02
CA LYS A 132 -11.47 -15.52 -4.70
C LYS A 132 -12.02 -15.79 -6.10
N THR A 133 -11.25 -16.48 -6.94
CA THR A 133 -11.64 -16.84 -8.31
C THR A 133 -12.94 -17.64 -8.36
N THR A 134 -13.09 -18.63 -7.46
CA THR A 134 -14.31 -19.42 -7.35
C THR A 134 -15.52 -18.56 -6.99
N VAL A 135 -15.37 -17.68 -6.00
CA VAL A 135 -16.44 -16.76 -5.56
C VAL A 135 -16.79 -15.76 -6.65
N VAL A 136 -15.80 -15.21 -7.37
CA VAL A 136 -16.03 -14.32 -8.51
C VAL A 136 -16.84 -15.01 -9.60
N ARG A 137 -16.45 -16.23 -10.00
CA ARG A 137 -17.19 -17.00 -11.02
C ARG A 137 -18.61 -17.35 -10.56
N LEU A 138 -18.80 -17.72 -9.29
CA LEU A 138 -20.12 -17.98 -8.72
C LEU A 138 -21.01 -16.73 -8.76
N LEU A 139 -20.49 -15.58 -8.32
CA LEU A 139 -21.23 -14.31 -8.36
C LEU A 139 -21.57 -13.90 -9.79
N ALA A 140 -20.63 -14.04 -10.73
CA ALA A 140 -20.88 -13.76 -12.14
C ALA A 140 -21.97 -14.67 -12.72
N HIS A 141 -22.00 -15.95 -12.33
CA HIS A 141 -23.08 -16.87 -12.70
C HIS A 141 -24.43 -16.43 -12.13
N LEU A 142 -24.51 -16.02 -10.86
CA LEU A 142 -25.75 -15.54 -10.24
C LEU A 142 -26.27 -14.25 -10.89
N VAL A 143 -25.39 -13.31 -11.21
CA VAL A 143 -25.77 -12.07 -11.92
C VAL A 143 -26.36 -12.39 -13.30
N ARG A 144 -25.75 -13.33 -14.03
CA ARG A 144 -26.28 -13.80 -15.32
C ARG A 144 -27.64 -14.49 -15.18
N ALA A 145 -27.78 -15.38 -14.21
CA ALA A 145 -29.04 -16.06 -13.92
C ALA A 145 -30.17 -15.06 -13.57
N ALA A 146 -29.82 -13.89 -13.05
CA ALA A 146 -30.75 -12.77 -12.83
C ALA A 146 -31.02 -11.91 -14.09
N GLY A 147 -30.56 -12.32 -15.27
CA GLY A 147 -30.78 -11.63 -16.55
C GLY A 147 -29.98 -10.33 -16.71
N ARG A 148 -28.86 -10.16 -16.00
CA ARG A 148 -28.01 -8.95 -16.05
C ARG A 148 -26.71 -9.22 -16.80
N ARG A 149 -26.23 -8.21 -17.52
CA ARG A 149 -24.92 -8.23 -18.18
C ARG A 149 -23.82 -8.10 -17.12
N VAL A 150 -22.88 -9.05 -17.11
CA VAL A 150 -21.74 -9.06 -16.17
C VAL A 150 -20.43 -8.97 -16.92
N ALA A 151 -19.48 -8.23 -16.37
CA ALA A 151 -18.06 -8.38 -16.66
C ALA A 151 -17.33 -8.72 -15.35
N TYR A 152 -16.31 -9.56 -15.42
CA TYR A 152 -15.58 -9.95 -14.22
C TYR A 152 -14.09 -10.17 -14.49
N SER A 153 -13.26 -9.93 -13.48
CA SER A 153 -11.81 -10.13 -13.55
C SER A 153 -11.34 -11.15 -12.51
N THR A 154 -10.40 -12.00 -12.89
CA THR A 154 -9.77 -13.00 -12.02
C THR A 154 -8.25 -12.98 -12.19
N THR A 155 -7.54 -13.86 -11.49
CA THR A 155 -6.12 -14.13 -11.76
C THR A 155 -5.84 -14.78 -13.12
N ASP A 156 -6.88 -15.23 -13.83
CA ASP A 156 -6.73 -15.94 -15.11
C ASP A 156 -7.04 -15.03 -16.31
N GLY A 157 -7.86 -13.99 -16.11
CA GLY A 157 -8.25 -13.09 -17.18
C GLY A 157 -9.37 -12.12 -16.81
N VAL A 158 -9.77 -11.32 -17.80
CA VAL A 158 -10.99 -10.51 -17.79
C VAL A 158 -12.00 -11.12 -18.76
N TYR A 159 -13.26 -11.18 -18.34
CA TYR A 159 -14.31 -11.91 -19.04
C TYR A 159 -15.57 -11.07 -19.23
N ARG A 160 -16.35 -11.44 -20.26
CA ARG A 160 -17.64 -10.85 -20.62
C ARG A 160 -18.72 -11.93 -20.68
N GLY A 161 -19.94 -11.62 -20.24
CA GLY A 161 -21.11 -12.44 -20.54
C GLY A 161 -20.92 -13.90 -20.12
N GLU A 162 -21.13 -14.84 -21.05
CA GLU A 162 -21.01 -16.30 -20.84
C GLU A 162 -19.55 -16.79 -20.81
N ASP A 163 -18.75 -16.18 -19.94
CA ASP A 163 -17.34 -16.55 -19.71
C ASP A 163 -16.45 -16.38 -20.97
N GLU A 164 -16.83 -15.46 -21.87
CA GLU A 164 -16.02 -15.06 -23.01
C GLU A 164 -14.76 -14.33 -22.52
N LEU A 165 -13.59 -14.87 -22.83
CA LEU A 165 -12.31 -14.28 -22.44
C LEU A 165 -12.01 -13.05 -23.29
N VAL A 166 -11.93 -11.88 -22.64
CA VAL A 166 -11.57 -10.61 -23.26
C VAL A 166 -10.05 -10.42 -23.26
N GLU A 167 -9.41 -10.74 -22.14
CA GLU A 167 -7.97 -10.59 -21.99
C GLU A 167 -7.43 -11.65 -21.01
N ALA A 168 -6.40 -12.40 -21.43
CA ALA A 168 -5.74 -13.40 -20.60
C ALA A 168 -4.60 -12.78 -19.76
N GLY A 169 -4.46 -13.22 -18.52
CA GLY A 169 -3.40 -12.79 -17.62
C GLY A 169 -3.87 -12.56 -16.19
N ASP A 170 -2.94 -12.21 -15.30
CA ASP A 170 -3.28 -11.88 -13.92
C ASP A 170 -3.86 -10.47 -13.82
N TYR A 171 -5.19 -10.41 -13.75
CA TYR A 171 -5.97 -9.18 -13.60
C TYR A 171 -6.58 -9.04 -12.20
N SER A 172 -5.89 -9.57 -11.18
CA SER A 172 -6.30 -9.45 -9.77
C SER A 172 -6.03 -8.06 -9.17
N GLY A 173 -6.78 -7.05 -9.63
CA GLY A 173 -6.79 -5.70 -9.08
C GLY A 173 -7.10 -4.62 -10.12
N PHE A 174 -6.50 -3.44 -9.92
CA PHE A 174 -6.79 -2.21 -10.66
C PHE A 174 -6.87 -2.37 -12.20
N GLY A 175 -5.97 -3.13 -12.83
CA GLY A 175 -5.97 -3.32 -14.28
C GLY A 175 -7.21 -4.08 -14.78
N GLY A 176 -7.59 -5.14 -14.07
CA GLY A 176 -8.78 -5.93 -14.39
C GLY A 176 -10.07 -5.13 -14.22
N ALA A 177 -10.13 -4.30 -13.18
CA ALA A 177 -11.25 -3.38 -12.94
C ALA A 177 -11.49 -2.45 -14.13
N ALA A 178 -10.43 -1.80 -14.64
CA ALA A 178 -10.56 -0.87 -15.76
C ALA A 178 -11.07 -1.57 -17.04
N ILE A 179 -10.52 -2.74 -17.37
CA ILE A 179 -10.93 -3.50 -18.57
C ILE A 179 -12.35 -4.03 -18.42
N ALA A 180 -12.75 -4.52 -17.24
CA ALA A 180 -14.10 -5.00 -16.99
C ALA A 180 -15.14 -3.87 -17.09
N LEU A 181 -14.84 -2.70 -16.52
CA LEU A 181 -15.74 -1.54 -16.55
C LEU A 181 -15.88 -0.92 -17.93
N ALA A 182 -14.82 -0.93 -18.75
CA ALA A 182 -14.86 -0.44 -20.13
C ALA A 182 -15.84 -1.20 -21.04
N GLN A 183 -16.36 -2.35 -20.59
CA GLN A 183 -17.36 -3.13 -21.32
C GLN A 183 -18.80 -2.70 -21.03
N GLU A 184 -19.00 -1.69 -20.17
CA GLU A 184 -20.30 -1.15 -19.77
C GLU A 184 -21.30 -2.23 -19.28
N PRO A 185 -20.91 -3.13 -18.35
CA PRO A 185 -21.80 -4.15 -17.83
C PRO A 185 -22.84 -3.54 -16.87
N ASP A 186 -23.89 -4.29 -16.55
CA ASP A 186 -24.86 -3.87 -15.52
C ASP A 186 -24.27 -4.06 -14.11
N VAL A 187 -23.40 -5.07 -13.95
CA VAL A 187 -22.66 -5.39 -12.72
C VAL A 187 -21.23 -5.81 -13.07
N ALA A 188 -20.24 -5.31 -12.34
CA ALA A 188 -18.86 -5.79 -12.40
C ALA A 188 -18.49 -6.62 -11.16
N VAL A 189 -17.83 -7.77 -11.35
CA VAL A 189 -17.33 -8.61 -10.25
C VAL A 189 -15.81 -8.72 -10.33
N LEU A 190 -15.10 -8.17 -9.35
CA LEU A 190 -13.66 -7.92 -9.46
C LEU A 190 -12.88 -8.74 -8.43
N GLU A 191 -12.01 -9.62 -8.90
CA GLU A 191 -11.00 -10.23 -8.03
C GLU A 191 -9.95 -9.19 -7.65
N THR A 192 -9.78 -8.95 -6.35
CA THR A 192 -8.85 -7.92 -5.84
C THR A 192 -7.85 -8.57 -4.88
N ALA A 193 -6.65 -8.86 -5.38
CA ALA A 193 -5.58 -9.44 -4.56
C ALA A 193 -4.90 -8.39 -3.67
N ARG A 194 -4.28 -8.85 -2.57
CA ARG A 194 -3.51 -8.00 -1.65
C ARG A 194 -2.48 -7.12 -2.37
N GLY A 195 -1.75 -7.68 -3.34
CA GLY A 195 -0.74 -6.94 -4.11
C GLY A 195 -1.37 -5.78 -4.89
N GLY A 196 -2.51 -6.03 -5.54
CA GLY A 196 -3.30 -5.01 -6.22
C GLY A 196 -3.73 -3.88 -5.27
N ILE A 197 -4.30 -4.23 -4.12
CA ILE A 197 -4.73 -3.25 -3.10
C ILE A 197 -3.57 -2.38 -2.62
N LEU A 198 -2.43 -2.99 -2.29
CA LEU A 198 -1.28 -2.27 -1.74
C LEU A 198 -0.61 -1.34 -2.77
N LEU A 199 -0.56 -1.74 -4.03
CA LEU A 199 0.18 -1.00 -5.06
C LEU A 199 -0.70 -0.02 -5.85
N ARG A 200 -1.96 -0.37 -6.08
CA ARG A 200 -2.85 0.34 -7.01
C ARG A 200 -4.25 0.62 -6.42
N GLY A 201 -4.50 0.24 -5.17
CA GLY A 201 -5.80 0.38 -4.53
C GLY A 201 -6.81 -0.68 -4.97
N ILE A 202 -8.07 -0.49 -4.59
CA ILE A 202 -9.16 -1.44 -4.85
C ILE A 202 -9.68 -1.42 -6.29
N GLY A 203 -9.32 -0.41 -7.09
CA GLY A 203 -9.66 -0.35 -8.52
C GLY A 203 -10.92 0.40 -8.89
N VAL A 204 -11.71 0.84 -7.90
CA VAL A 204 -12.97 1.59 -8.02
C VAL A 204 -13.18 2.49 -6.80
#